data_AF-A0AAD4D2W2-F1
#
_entry.id   AF-A0AAD4D2W2-F1
#
_cell.length_a   1.000
_cell.length_b   1.000
_cell.length_c   1.000
_cell.angle_alpha   90.00
_cell.angle_beta   90.00
_cell.angle_gamma   90.00
#
_symmetry.space_group_name_H-M   'P 1'
#
loop_
_entity.id
_entity.type
_entity.pdbx_description
1 polymer ?
#
loop_
_entity_poly.entity_id
_entity_poly.type
_entity_poly.pdbx_seq_one_letter_code
_entity_poly.pdbx_strand_id
1 'polypeptide(L)'
;VSIASFQLMFQGGFVGKTCQVLAWIDSNEFVDMMRFYPEDINPLQTFPVAEAEKQITSRVKIVFESSTDFFGRITVYKLDILGQDA
;
A
#
# COMPACT_ATOMS: atom_id res chain seq x y z
N VAL A 1 -15.85 -0.48 -0.28
CA VAL A 1 -15.25 -0.05 1.01
C VAL A 1 -14.50 1.24 0.77
N SER A 2 -14.63 2.23 1.66
CA SER A 2 -13.77 3.42 1.66
C SER A 2 -12.50 3.11 2.46
N ILE A 3 -11.35 3.17 1.80
CA ILE A 3 -10.07 2.78 2.41
C ILE A 3 -9.53 3.93 3.25
N ALA A 4 -9.12 3.63 4.48
CA ALA A 4 -8.60 4.59 5.45
C ALA A 4 -7.09 4.46 5.66
N SER A 5 -6.53 3.25 5.65
CA SER A 5 -5.09 3.05 5.81
C SER A 5 -4.60 1.69 5.32
N PHE A 6 -3.30 1.65 5.03
CA PHE A 6 -2.55 0.42 4.77
C PHE A 6 -1.60 0.15 5.93
N GLN A 7 -1.54 -1.08 6.40
CA GLN A 7 -0.56 -1.49 7.40
C GLN A 7 0.31 -2.61 6.82
N LEU A 8 1.62 -2.40 6.81
CA LEU A 8 2.58 -3.37 6.31
C LEU A 8 3.63 -3.68 7.35
N MET A 9 3.97 -4.96 7.47
CA MET A 9 5.13 -5.44 8.21
C MET A 9 6.02 -6.18 7.23
N PHE A 10 7.29 -5.77 7.14
CA PHE A 10 8.29 -6.45 6.32
C PHE A 10 9.28 -7.21 7.21
N GLN A 11 10.09 -8.07 6.61
CA GLN A 11 11.19 -8.75 7.31
C GLN A 11 12.30 -7.79 7.79
N GLY A 12 12.46 -6.62 7.17
CA GLY A 12 13.70 -5.83 7.22
C GLY A 12 14.77 -6.42 6.27
N GLY A 13 15.48 -5.57 5.55
CA GLY A 13 16.36 -5.89 4.42
C GLY A 13 15.64 -6.21 3.11
N PHE A 14 14.33 -6.50 3.15
CA PHE A 14 13.48 -6.93 2.02
C PHE A 14 12.22 -6.08 1.88
N VAL A 15 12.39 -4.76 1.86
CA VAL A 15 11.31 -3.78 1.96
C VAL A 15 11.08 -3.09 0.61
N GLY A 16 9.82 -2.90 0.23
CA GLY A 16 9.48 -2.00 -0.89
C GLY A 16 9.70 -0.55 -0.49
N LYS A 17 10.54 0.21 -1.21
CA LYS A 17 10.91 1.59 -0.83
C LYS A 17 9.95 2.64 -1.37
N THR A 18 9.68 2.58 -2.66
CA THR A 18 8.71 3.46 -3.32
C THR A 18 7.49 2.63 -3.66
N CYS A 19 6.37 2.93 -3.01
CA CYS A 19 5.14 2.18 -3.16
C CYS A 19 4.03 3.07 -3.69
N GLN A 20 3.21 2.52 -4.58
CA GLN A 20 2.03 3.18 -5.11
C GLN A 20 0.80 2.29 -4.85
N VAL A 21 -0.30 2.91 -4.46
CA VAL A 21 -1.60 2.27 -4.39
C VAL A 21 -2.49 2.81 -5.49
N LEU A 22 -3.07 1.89 -6.25
CA LEU A 22 -4.10 2.17 -7.23
C LEU A 22 -5.44 1.60 -6.74
N ALA A 23 -6.50 2.36 -6.93
CA ALA A 23 -7.87 1.94 -6.64
C ALA A 23 -8.62 1.65 -7.94
N TRP A 24 -9.49 0.66 -7.90
CA TRP A 24 -10.40 0.35 -9.00
C TRP A 24 -11.65 1.21 -8.92
N ILE A 25 -11.96 1.91 -10.00
CA ILE A 25 -13.14 2.75 -10.11
C ILE A 25 -14.13 2.18 -11.13
N ASP A 26 -15.36 2.69 -11.12
CA ASP A 26 -16.47 2.16 -11.91
C ASP A 26 -16.26 2.26 -13.43
N SER A 27 -15.30 3.07 -13.91
CA SER A 27 -14.86 3.11 -15.31
C SER A 27 -14.02 1.88 -15.74
N ASN A 28 -13.93 0.85 -14.88
CA ASN A 28 -13.15 -0.37 -15.11
C ASN A 28 -11.65 -0.11 -15.32
N GLU A 29 -11.11 0.86 -14.59
CA GLU A 29 -9.69 1.18 -14.63
C GLU A 29 -9.11 1.34 -13.22
N PHE A 30 -7.77 1.22 -13.15
CA PHE A 30 -7.02 1.53 -11.95
C PHE A 30 -6.55 2.99 -12.01
N VAL A 31 -6.89 3.77 -11.00
CA VAL A 31 -6.44 5.17 -10.85
C VAL A 31 -5.53 5.32 -9.64
N ASP A 32 -4.67 6.34 -9.68
CA ASP A 32 -3.77 6.67 -8.56
C ASP A 32 -4.60 7.01 -7.33
N MET A 33 -4.26 6.40 -6.19
CA MET A 33 -4.91 6.69 -4.91
C MET A 33 -3.93 7.34 -3.95
N MET A 34 -2.79 6.70 -3.69
CA MET A 34 -1.76 7.28 -2.83
C MET A 34 -0.37 6.69 -3.13
N ARG A 35 0.67 7.38 -2.66
CA ARG A 35 2.04 6.85 -2.58
C ARG A 35 2.47 6.77 -1.12
N PHE A 36 3.28 5.76 -0.80
CA PHE A 36 3.85 5.61 0.54
C PHE A 36 5.27 5.05 0.48
N TYR A 37 6.03 5.30 1.54
CA TYR A 37 7.48 5.07 1.58
C TYR A 37 7.85 4.34 2.88
N PRO A 38 7.81 3.00 2.90
CA PRO A 38 8.21 2.23 4.07
C PRO A 38 9.69 2.40 4.41
N GLU A 39 9.96 2.47 5.71
CA GLU A 39 11.32 2.39 6.24
C GLU A 39 11.81 0.93 6.23
N ASP A 40 13.13 0.74 6.10
CA ASP A 40 13.76 -0.58 6.14
C ASP A 40 13.84 -1.14 7.57
N ILE A 41 12.68 -1.47 8.12
CA ILE A 41 12.52 -1.95 9.50
C ILE A 41 11.46 -3.07 9.54
N ASN A 42 11.54 -3.91 10.57
CA ASN A 42 10.59 -5.00 10.77
C ASN A 42 9.31 -4.69 11.58
N PRO A 43 9.18 -3.59 12.36
CA PRO A 43 7.91 -3.31 13.04
C PRO A 43 6.77 -3.00 12.05
N LEU A 44 5.53 -3.14 12.50
CA LEU A 44 4.35 -2.77 11.72
C LEU A 44 4.35 -1.26 11.43
N GLN A 45 4.26 -0.90 10.15
CA GLN A 45 4.17 0.49 9.69
C GLN A 45 2.76 0.77 9.18
N THR A 46 2.22 1.95 9.49
CA THR A 46 0.86 2.37 9.08
C THR A 46 0.92 3.59 8.18
N PHE A 47 0.25 3.51 7.03
CA PHE A 47 0.18 4.55 6.02
C PHE A 47 -1.28 5.00 5.88
N PRO A 48 -1.67 6.14 6.49
CA PRO A 48 -3.03 6.67 6.35
C PRO A 48 -3.27 7.23 4.95
N VAL A 49 -4.48 7.01 4.44
CA VAL A 49 -4.98 7.64 3.20
C VAL A 49 -5.52 9.03 3.57
N ALA A 50 -5.09 10.08 2.87
CA ALA A 50 -5.62 11.42 3.12
C ALA A 50 -7.11 11.48 2.75
N GLU A 51 -7.92 12.29 3.45
CA GLU A 51 -9.37 12.39 3.15
C GLU A 51 -9.66 12.74 1.68
N ALA A 52 -8.84 13.61 1.08
CA ALA A 52 -8.97 14.00 -0.34
C ALA A 52 -8.62 12.87 -1.32
N GLU A 53 -7.92 11.83 -0.86
CA GLU A 53 -7.46 10.68 -1.64
C GLU A 53 -8.32 9.44 -1.43
N LYS A 54 -9.24 9.47 -0.45
CA LYS A 54 -10.11 8.32 -0.17
C LYS A 54 -11.04 8.06 -1.34
N GLN A 55 -11.06 6.80 -1.77
CA GLN A 55 -11.92 6.33 -2.84
C GLN A 55 -12.71 5.12 -2.34
N ILE A 56 -14.00 5.07 -2.68
CA ILE A 56 -14.78 3.85 -2.56
C ILE A 56 -14.31 2.93 -3.67
N THR A 57 -13.77 1.78 -3.30
CA THR A 57 -13.29 0.81 -4.28
C THR A 57 -13.64 -0.62 -3.87
N SER A 58 -13.70 -1.48 -4.89
CA SER A 58 -13.84 -2.92 -4.76
C SER A 58 -12.52 -3.66 -4.93
N ARG A 59 -11.47 -3.01 -5.46
CA ARG A 59 -10.17 -3.63 -5.70
C ARG A 59 -9.03 -2.63 -5.50
N VAL A 60 -7.94 -3.13 -4.94
CA VAL A 60 -6.72 -2.36 -4.73
C VAL A 60 -5.57 -3.06 -5.40
N LYS A 61 -4.65 -2.28 -5.98
CA LYS A 61 -3.37 -2.76 -6.44
C LYS A 61 -2.26 -2.00 -5.72
N ILE A 62 -1.37 -2.72 -5.06
CA ILE A 62 -0.16 -2.16 -4.48
C ILE A 62 0.99 -2.48 -5.44
N VAL A 63 1.71 -1.45 -5.86
CA VAL A 63 2.89 -1.55 -6.72
C VAL A 63 4.11 -1.19 -5.90
N PHE A 64 5.08 -2.11 -5.84
CA PHE A 64 6.39 -1.85 -5.27
C PHE A 64 7.36 -1.50 -6.41
N GLU A 65 7.69 -0.22 -6.56
CA GLU A 65 8.51 0.26 -7.67
C GLU A 65 10.01 -0.03 -7.47
N SER A 66 10.44 -0.16 -6.21
CA SER A 66 11.82 -0.48 -5.85
C SER A 66 11.90 -1.23 -4.52
N SER A 67 13.03 -1.93 -4.30
CA SER A 67 13.31 -2.69 -3.06
C SER A 67 14.60 -2.23 -2.39
N THR A 68 14.73 -2.47 -1.08
CA THR A 68 16.00 -2.42 -0.33
C THR A 68 16.94 -3.55 -0.71
N ASP A 69 16.40 -4.69 -1.13
CA ASP A 69 17.19 -5.85 -1.54
C ASP A 69 17.78 -5.64 -2.94
N PHE A 70 19.06 -5.97 -3.09
CA PHE A 70 19.80 -5.81 -4.35
C PHE A 70 19.19 -6.62 -5.51
N PHE A 71 18.58 -7.77 -5.22
CA PHE A 71 17.94 -8.62 -6.24
C PHE A 71 16.44 -8.31 -6.42
N GLY A 72 15.94 -7.24 -5.79
CA GLY A 72 14.55 -6.82 -5.91
C GLY A 72 13.55 -7.65 -5.10
N ARG A 73 14.01 -8.51 -4.18
CA ARG A 73 13.11 -9.33 -3.35
C ARG A 73 12.39 -8.46 -2.33
N ILE A 74 11.12 -8.75 -2.10
CA ILE A 74 10.29 -8.07 -1.09
C ILE A 74 9.58 -9.16 -0.28
N THR A 75 9.65 -9.07 1.04
CA THR A 75 9.03 -10.04 1.95
C THR A 75 8.08 -9.33 2.89
N VAL A 76 6.78 -9.54 2.67
CA VAL A 76 5.70 -9.00 3.49
C VAL A 76 5.26 -10.06 4.50
N TYR A 77 5.41 -9.76 5.78
CA TYR A 77 4.93 -10.60 6.88
C TYR A 77 3.48 -10.32 7.24
N LYS A 78 3.05 -9.07 7.11
CA LYS A 78 1.68 -8.67 7.35
C LYS A 78 1.24 -7.59 6.38
N LEU A 79 0.01 -7.72 5.87
CA LEU A 79 -0.68 -6.71 5.08
C LEU A 79 -2.12 -6.61 5.57
N ASP A 80 -2.45 -5.49 6.19
CA ASP A 80 -3.84 -5.12 6.50
C ASP A 80 -4.25 -3.92 5.67
N ILE A 81 -5.49 -3.94 5.18
CA ILE A 81 -6.13 -2.81 4.49
C ILE A 81 -7.33 -2.45 5.34
N LEU A 82 -7.28 -1.30 6.00
CA LEU A 82 -8.31 -0.84 6.91
C LEU A 82 -9.20 0.17 6.20
N GLY A 83 -10.50 0.09 6.45
CA GLY A 83 -11.50 0.94 5.84
C GLY A 83 -12.84 0.82 6.53
N GLN A 84 -13.83 1.53 6.01
CA GLN A 84 -15.21 1.47 6.46
C GLN A 84 -16.10 1.08 5.29
N ASP A 85 -17.13 0.29 5.58
CA ASP A 85 -18.21 0.05 4.63
C ASP A 85 -18.92 1.38 4.34
N ALA A 86 -19.27 1.57 3.07
CA ALA A 86 -19.95 2.77 2.59
C ALA A 86 -21.46 2.61 2.70
#